data_AF-I3PGT2-F1
#
_entry.id   AF-I3PGT2-F1
#
_cell.length_a   1.000
_cell.length_b   1.000
_cell.length_c   1.000
_cell.angle_alpha   90.00
_cell.angle_beta   90.00
_cell.angle_gamma   90.00
#
_symmetry.space_group_name_H-M   'P 1'
#
loop_
_entity.id
_entity.type
_entity.pdbx_description
1 polymer ?
#
loop_
_entity_poly.entity_id
_entity_poly.type
_entity_poly.pdbx_seq_one_letter_code
_entity_poly.pdbx_strand_id
1 'polypeptide(L)'
;MKNKLKSSYQKTLNQLSGNGPRNISVLKEVFQNIDDNLESDIYGNGAIIEDFETKIAKILGKQSAVFFPSGTMAQQIALRIGLTERES
;
A
#
# COMPACT_ATOMS: atom_id res chain seq x y z
N MET A 1 30.03 11.75 -10.43
CA MET A 1 28.93 11.59 -11.42
C MET A 1 27.56 11.33 -10.79
N LYS A 2 27.36 10.32 -9.92
CA LYS A 2 26.04 9.98 -9.33
C LYS A 2 25.31 11.18 -8.72
N ASN A 3 26.00 12.04 -7.97
CA ASN A 3 25.38 13.21 -7.33
C ASN A 3 24.96 14.32 -8.31
N LYS A 4 25.66 14.46 -9.45
CA LYS A 4 25.33 15.44 -10.49
C LYS A 4 24.08 15.02 -11.28
N LEU A 5 23.93 13.73 -11.54
CA LEU A 5 22.74 13.17 -12.18
C LEU A 5 21.50 13.35 -11.28
N LYS A 6 21.60 12.95 -10.01
CA LYS A 6 20.50 13.08 -9.04
C LYS A 6 20.03 14.53 -8.91
N SER A 7 20.96 15.47 -8.72
CA SER A 7 20.60 16.88 -8.53
C SER A 7 20.03 17.53 -9.80
N SER A 8 20.52 17.16 -10.99
CA SER A 8 19.94 17.63 -12.25
C SER A 8 18.53 17.09 -12.47
N TYR A 9 18.30 15.79 -12.20
CA TYR A 9 16.99 15.15 -12.34
C TYR A 9 15.95 15.75 -11.38
N GLN A 10 16.33 16.01 -10.14
CA GLN A 10 15.43 16.62 -9.14
C GLN A 10 15.01 18.06 -9.49
N LYS A 11 15.75 18.75 -10.35
CA LYS A 11 15.45 20.13 -10.76
C LYS A 11 14.64 20.21 -12.06
N THR A 12 14.33 19.09 -12.70
CA THR A 12 13.54 19.14 -13.93
C THR A 12 12.10 19.57 -13.62
N LEU A 13 11.51 20.35 -14.52
CA LEU A 13 10.10 20.74 -14.40
C LEU A 13 9.17 19.55 -14.60
N ASN A 14 9.57 18.60 -15.46
CA ASN A 14 8.81 17.39 -15.75
C ASN A 14 9.68 16.16 -15.54
N GLN A 15 9.07 15.08 -15.06
CA GLN A 15 9.67 13.75 -15.00
C GLN A 15 8.85 12.80 -15.87
N LEU A 16 9.52 11.99 -16.69
CA LEU A 16 8.86 10.98 -17.51
C LEU A 16 8.38 9.78 -16.70
N SER A 17 8.96 9.54 -15.53
CA SER A 17 8.67 8.39 -14.68
C SER A 17 8.10 8.82 -13.33
N GLY A 18 7.31 7.91 -12.74
CA GLY A 18 6.66 8.11 -11.44
C GLY A 18 5.38 8.93 -11.54
N ASN A 19 4.87 9.31 -10.37
CA ASN A 19 3.60 10.02 -10.21
C ASN A 19 3.80 11.37 -9.51
N GLY A 20 4.84 12.10 -9.91
CA GLY A 20 5.22 13.36 -9.29
C GLY A 20 5.90 13.22 -7.91
N PRO A 21 5.98 14.33 -7.14
CA PRO A 21 6.72 14.36 -5.88
C PRO A 21 6.07 13.54 -4.76
N ARG A 22 6.87 12.75 -4.05
CA ARG A 22 6.43 12.04 -2.83
C ARG A 22 6.58 12.93 -1.60
N ASN A 23 5.59 13.77 -1.34
CA ASN A 23 5.57 14.69 -0.21
C ASN A 23 4.24 14.61 0.56
N ILE A 24 4.06 15.42 1.60
CA ILE A 24 2.88 15.40 2.47
C ILE A 24 1.57 15.80 1.76
N SER A 25 1.63 16.54 0.65
CA SER A 25 0.41 16.96 -0.05
C SER A 25 -0.35 15.77 -0.63
N VAL A 26 0.34 14.72 -1.03
CA VAL A 26 -0.27 13.48 -1.54
C VAL A 26 -1.21 12.87 -0.50
N LEU A 27 -0.78 12.82 0.76
CA LEU A 27 -1.62 12.30 1.84
C LEU A 27 -2.78 13.26 2.14
N LYS A 28 -2.51 14.57 2.18
CA LYS A 28 -3.54 15.59 2.42
C LYS A 28 -4.65 15.53 1.36
N GLU A 29 -4.29 15.38 0.09
CA GLU A 29 -5.23 15.29 -1.03
C GLU A 29 -6.20 14.11 -0.86
N VAL A 30 -5.69 12.94 -0.46
CA VAL A 30 -6.52 11.75 -0.21
C VAL A 30 -7.55 12.00 0.89
N PHE A 31 -7.16 12.70 1.96
CA PHE A 31 -8.06 12.98 3.10
C PHE A 31 -9.05 14.12 2.86
N GLN A 32 -8.96 14.90 1.77
CA GLN A 32 -9.86 16.04 1.53
C GLN A 32 -11.35 15.65 1.46
N ASN A 33 -11.66 14.41 1.09
CA ASN A 33 -13.01 13.91 0.89
C ASN A 33 -13.37 12.78 1.87
N ILE A 34 -12.65 12.66 2.98
CA ILE A 34 -12.91 11.65 4.02
C ILE A 34 -13.67 12.33 5.16
N ASP A 35 -14.67 11.65 5.72
CA ASP A 35 -15.41 12.12 6.90
C ASP A 35 -14.49 12.07 8.14
N ASP A 36 -14.45 13.16 8.90
CA ASP A 36 -13.66 13.26 10.13
C ASP A 36 -14.14 12.30 11.24
N ASN A 37 -15.38 11.82 11.15
CA ASN A 37 -15.95 10.84 12.09
C ASN A 37 -15.75 9.39 11.63
N LEU A 38 -14.98 9.16 10.57
CA LEU A 38 -14.66 7.82 10.12
C LEU A 38 -13.78 7.13 11.17
N GLU A 39 -14.31 6.08 11.78
CA GLU A 39 -13.60 5.30 12.80
C GLU A 39 -12.37 4.58 12.24
N SER A 40 -11.25 4.67 12.94
CA SER A 40 -10.02 3.92 12.62
C SER A 40 -10.23 2.42 12.76
N ASP A 41 -9.47 1.64 12.00
CA ASP A 41 -9.32 0.22 12.30
C ASP A 41 -8.54 -0.01 13.60
N ILE A 42 -8.82 -1.13 14.27
CA ILE A 42 -8.19 -1.57 15.51
C ILE A 42 -7.66 -2.99 15.30
N TYR A 43 -6.32 -3.11 15.26
CA TYR A 43 -5.59 -4.38 15.12
C TYR A 43 -6.14 -5.30 14.02
N GLY A 44 -6.44 -4.73 12.84
CA GLY A 44 -6.94 -5.49 11.69
C GLY A 44 -8.45 -5.71 11.64
N ASN A 45 -9.22 -5.04 12.50
CA ASN A 45 -10.69 -5.10 12.49
C ASN A 45 -11.26 -3.69 12.35
N GLY A 46 -12.38 -3.55 11.67
CA GLY A 46 -13.05 -2.28 11.43
C GLY A 46 -13.38 -2.06 9.95
N ALA A 47 -14.42 -1.26 9.70
CA ALA A 47 -14.99 -1.11 8.36
C ALA A 47 -13.98 -0.66 7.30
N ILE A 48 -13.06 0.27 7.63
CA ILE A 48 -12.06 0.76 6.67
C ILE A 48 -11.22 -0.38 6.08
N ILE A 49 -10.66 -1.23 6.96
CA ILE A 49 -9.72 -2.27 6.53
C ILE A 49 -10.47 -3.46 5.92
N GLU A 50 -11.59 -3.87 6.51
CA GLU A 50 -12.41 -5.00 6.04
C GLU A 50 -13.04 -4.73 4.66
N ASP A 51 -13.55 -3.52 4.43
CA ASP A 51 -14.11 -3.12 3.13
C ASP A 51 -13.03 -3.09 2.06
N PHE A 52 -11.84 -2.60 2.42
CA PHE A 52 -10.69 -2.59 1.52
C PHE A 52 -10.25 -4.01 1.15
N GLU A 53 -10.10 -4.89 2.14
CA GLU A 53 -9.73 -6.29 1.95
C GLU A 53 -10.77 -7.03 1.10
N THR A 54 -12.05 -6.84 1.37
CA THR A 54 -13.16 -7.42 0.59
C THR A 54 -13.12 -6.94 -0.86
N LYS A 55 -12.92 -5.64 -1.07
CA LYS A 55 -12.79 -5.06 -2.41
C LYS A 55 -11.62 -5.67 -3.17
N ILE A 56 -10.45 -5.79 -2.53
CA ILE A 56 -9.26 -6.35 -3.16
C ILE A 56 -9.42 -7.85 -3.44
N ALA A 57 -10.00 -8.61 -2.52
CA ALA A 57 -10.31 -10.03 -2.72
C ALA A 57 -11.19 -10.25 -3.97
N LYS A 58 -12.23 -9.41 -4.12
CA LYS A 58 -13.11 -9.42 -5.29
C LYS A 58 -12.36 -9.08 -6.58
N ILE A 59 -11.51 -8.06 -6.58
CA ILE A 59 -10.70 -7.66 -7.74
C ILE A 59 -9.76 -8.80 -8.17
N LEU A 60 -9.18 -9.52 -7.22
CA LEU A 60 -8.23 -10.60 -7.48
C LEU A 60 -8.90 -11.97 -7.73
N GLY A 61 -10.22 -12.07 -7.62
CA GLY A 61 -10.95 -13.34 -7.74
C GLY A 61 -10.53 -14.36 -6.68
N LYS A 62 -10.25 -13.91 -5.45
CA LYS A 62 -9.88 -14.75 -4.31
C LYS A 62 -10.98 -14.72 -3.26
N GLN A 63 -11.03 -15.76 -2.43
CA GLN A 63 -12.01 -15.86 -1.34
C GLN A 63 -11.83 -14.76 -0.30
N SER A 64 -10.58 -14.41 0.01
CA SER A 64 -10.22 -13.37 0.98
C SER A 64 -8.91 -12.69 0.58
N ALA A 65 -8.65 -11.54 1.19
CA ALA A 65 -7.39 -10.82 1.12
C ALA A 65 -7.09 -10.23 2.52
N VAL A 66 -5.82 -9.92 2.78
CA VAL A 66 -5.39 -9.30 4.03
C VAL A 66 -4.45 -8.14 3.69
N PHE A 67 -4.67 -6.98 4.31
CA PHE A 67 -3.83 -5.81 4.16
C PHE A 67 -2.55 -5.98 4.98
N PHE A 68 -1.41 -5.69 4.34
CA PHE A 68 -0.10 -5.67 4.99
C PHE A 68 0.59 -4.32 4.75
N PRO A 69 1.34 -3.80 5.74
CA PRO A 69 2.08 -2.55 5.59
C PRO A 69 3.24 -2.66 4.58
N SER A 70 3.68 -3.88 4.23
CA SER A 70 4.71 -4.10 3.21
C SER A 70 4.56 -5.44 2.51
N GLY A 71 4.97 -5.48 1.24
CA GLY A 71 5.04 -6.72 0.47
C GLY A 71 6.07 -7.72 1.02
N THR A 72 7.18 -7.24 1.60
CA THR A 72 8.20 -8.11 2.21
C THR A 72 7.60 -8.95 3.34
N MET A 73 6.81 -8.34 4.21
CA MET A 73 6.12 -9.05 5.31
C MET A 73 5.09 -10.06 4.75
N ALA A 74 4.24 -9.61 3.82
CA ALA A 74 3.20 -10.46 3.23
C ALA A 74 3.78 -11.70 2.54
N GLN A 75 4.85 -11.55 1.76
CA GLN A 75 5.45 -12.65 1.02
C GLN A 75 6.16 -13.66 1.92
N GLN A 76 6.86 -13.21 2.97
CA GLN A 76 7.48 -14.11 3.94
C GLN A 76 6.44 -14.97 4.66
N ILE A 77 5.32 -14.36 5.07
CA ILE A 77 4.21 -15.07 5.71
C ILE A 77 3.59 -16.09 4.74
N ALA A 78 3.33 -15.68 3.49
CA ALA A 78 2.76 -16.57 2.47
C ALA A 78 3.65 -17.81 2.22
N LEU A 79 4.98 -17.61 2.12
CA LEU A 79 5.92 -18.72 1.97
C LEU A 79 5.91 -19.64 3.20
N ARG A 80 5.87 -19.07 4.41
CA ARG A 80 5.84 -19.87 5.65
C ARG A 80 4.58 -20.74 5.73
N ILE A 81 3.41 -20.16 5.48
CA ILE A 81 2.13 -20.90 5.48
C ILE A 81 2.18 -22.03 4.46
N GLY A 82 2.55 -21.72 3.22
CA GLY A 82 2.58 -22.72 2.15
C GLY A 82 3.61 -23.84 2.34
N LEU A 83 4.66 -23.62 3.14
CA LEU A 83 5.60 -24.68 3.52
C LEU A 83 5.04 -25.55 4.65
N THR A 84 4.45 -24.94 5.69
CA THR A 84 3.86 -25.67 6.82
C THR A 84 2.68 -26.56 6.38
N GLU A 85 1.85 -26.09 5.44
CA GLU A 85 0.75 -26.88 4.88
C GLU A 85 1.20 -28.09 4.07
N ARG A 86 2.42 -28.10 3.52
CA ARG A 86 2.97 -29.22 2.73
C ARG A 86 3.60 -30.33 3.58
N GLU A 87 3.97 -30.01 4.81
CA GLU A 87 4.60 -30.94 5.75
C GLU A 87 3.57 -31.63 6.67
N SER A 88 2.30 -31.22 6.61
CA SER A 88 1.17 -31.81 7.35
C SER A 88 0.47 -32.89 6.52
#